data_AF-A0A1M4UIG6-F1
#
_entry.id   AF-A0A1M4UIG6-F1
#
_cell.length_a   1.000
_cell.length_b   1.000
_cell.length_c   1.000
_cell.angle_alpha   90.00
_cell.angle_beta   90.00
_cell.angle_gamma   90.00
#
_symmetry.space_group_name_H-M   'P 1'
#
loop_
_entity.id
_entity.type
_entity.pdbx_description
1 polymer ?
#
loop_
_entity_poly.entity_id
_entity_poly.type
_entity_poly.pdbx_seq_one_letter_code
_entity_poly.pdbx_strand_id
1 'polypeptide(L)' 'MLINKSTFYVSEAATLLSCSSQMIYGLIRTGKLKAYKEEGHNAWKIPDFAIEDYMRTNLKKYAH' A
#
# COMPACT_ATOMS: atom_id res chain seq x y z
N MET A 1 -12.42 -1.95 -20.06
CA MET A 1 -11.03 -2.40 -19.90
C MET A 1 -10.65 -2.18 -18.44
N LEU A 2 -10.54 -3.25 -17.64
CA LEU A 2 -10.01 -3.15 -16.27
C LEU A 2 -8.49 -3.15 -16.38
N ILE A 3 -7.86 -1.98 -16.24
CA ILE A 3 -6.40 -1.90 -16.12
C ILE A 3 -6.06 -2.33 -14.69
N ASN A 4 -5.84 -3.63 -14.48
CA ASN A 4 -5.29 -4.12 -13.22
C ASN A 4 -3.82 -3.76 -13.17
N LYS A 5 -3.52 -2.64 -12.50
CA LYS A 5 -2.14 -2.26 -12.19
C LYS A 5 -1.68 -3.12 -11.00
N SER A 6 -0.75 -4.04 -11.24
CA SER A 6 -0.30 -5.00 -10.24
C SER A 6 0.53 -4.40 -9.11
N THR A 7 1.02 -3.16 -9.27
CA THR A 7 1.86 -2.48 -8.27
C THR A 7 1.68 -0.98 -8.29
N PHE A 8 1.69 -0.38 -7.09
CA PHE A 8 1.49 1.03 -6.84
C PHE A 8 2.76 1.66 -6.25
N TYR A 9 3.02 2.92 -6.60
CA TYR A 9 3.96 3.74 -5.85
C TYR A 9 3.34 4.28 -4.56
N VAL A 10 4.19 4.80 -3.67
CA VAL A 10 3.78 5.36 -2.37
C VAL A 10 2.71 6.45 -2.51
N SER A 11 2.81 7.33 -3.50
CA SER A 11 1.82 8.38 -3.74
C SER A 11 0.46 7.82 -4.16
N GLU A 12 0.46 6.78 -5.02
CA GLU A 12 -0.77 6.13 -5.49
C GLU A 12 -1.45 5.36 -4.35
N ALA A 13 -0.68 4.63 -3.55
CA ALA A 13 -1.19 3.95 -2.36
C ALA A 13 -1.76 4.94 -1.33
N ALA A 14 -1.13 6.10 -1.16
CA ALA A 14 -1.63 7.18 -0.32
C ALA A 14 -3.00 7.70 -0.80
N THR A 15 -3.18 7.88 -2.11
CA THR A 15 -4.48 8.24 -2.70
C THR A 15 -5.53 7.15 -2.45
N LEU A 16 -5.20 5.88 -2.69
CA LEU A 16 -6.12 4.75 -2.50
C LEU A 16 -6.55 4.55 -1.04
N LEU A 17 -5.63 4.78 -0.11
CA LEU A 17 -5.86 4.62 1.33
C LEU A 17 -6.28 5.91 2.03
N SER A 18 -6.51 6.98 1.26
CA SER A 18 -6.90 8.32 1.76
C SER A 18 -6.02 8.79 2.92
N CYS A 19 -4.69 8.68 2.76
CA CYS A 19 -3.72 9.04 3.79
C CYS A 19 -2.49 9.74 3.20
N SER A 20 -1.58 10.19 4.06
CA SER A 20 -0.36 10.84 3.62
C SER A 20 0.68 9.83 3.14
N SER A 21 1.54 10.23 2.20
CA SER A 21 2.69 9.41 1.79
C SER A 21 3.61 9.06 2.98
N GLN A 22 3.74 9.96 3.96
CA GLN A 22 4.49 9.73 5.19
C GLN A 22 3.90 8.57 6.00
N MET A 23 2.56 8.47 6.08
CA MET A 23 1.88 7.36 6.73
C MET A 23 2.17 6.04 5.99
N ILE A 24 2.11 6.03 4.66
CA ILE A 24 2.48 4.84 3.86
C ILE A 24 3.92 4.41 4.15
N TYR A 25 4.88 5.34 4.14
CA TYR A 25 6.26 5.02 4.53
C TYR A 25 6.36 4.44 5.95
N GLY A 26 5.58 4.96 6.90
CA GLY A 26 5.49 4.43 8.26
C GLY A 26 4.95 2.99 8.27
N LEU A 27 3.90 2.70 7.50
CA LEU A 27 3.32 1.36 7.39
C LEU A 27 4.31 0.36 6.78
N ILE A 28 5.05 0.76 5.74
CA ILE A 28 6.10 -0.07 5.13
C ILE A 28 7.21 -0.35 6.14
N ARG A 29 7.73 0.68 6.81
CA ARG A 29 8.82 0.53 7.80
C ARG A 29 8.42 -0.33 8.99
N THR A 30 7.14 -0.29 9.38
CA THR A 30 6.61 -1.09 10.51
C THR A 30 6.12 -2.48 10.08
N GLY A 31 6.25 -2.84 8.80
CA GLY A 31 5.79 -4.13 8.26
C GLY A 31 4.26 -4.28 8.18
N LYS A 32 3.50 -3.21 8.44
CA LYS A 32 2.03 -3.18 8.38
C LYS A 32 1.50 -3.09 6.96
N LEU A 33 2.35 -2.75 5.99
CA LEU A 33 2.04 -2.75 4.57
C LEU A 33 3.19 -3.41 3.81
N LYS A 34 2.90 -4.50 3.11
CA LYS A 34 3.89 -5.22 2.31
C LYS A 34 4.31 -4.36 1.11
N ALA A 35 5.61 -4.20 0.92
CA ALA A 35 6.19 -3.47 -0.20
C ALA A 35 7.59 -4.00 -0.51
N TYR A 36 8.08 -3.76 -1.72
CA TYR A 36 9.42 -4.15 -2.15
C TYR A 36 10.07 -3.03 -2.96
N LYS A 37 11.39 -3.13 -3.15
CA LYS A 37 12.13 -2.33 -4.13
C LYS A 37 12.69 -3.27 -5.17
N GLU A 38 12.69 -2.84 -6.42
CA GLU A 38 13.42 -3.53 -7.47
C GLU A 38 14.90 -3.17 -7.39
N GLU A 39 15.74 -4.11 -7.79
CA GLU A 39 17.18 -3.89 -7.86
C GLU A 39 17.49 -2.69 -8.78
N GLY A 40 18.36 -1.78 -8.33
CA GLY A 40 18.67 -0.55 -9.07
C GLY A 40 17.61 0.56 -8.97
N HIS A 41 16.48 0.34 -8.27
CA HIS A 41 15.43 1.34 -8.11
C HIS A 41 15.27 1.79 -6.64
N ASN A 42 15.20 3.11 -6.44
CA ASN A 42 15.06 3.70 -5.10
C ASN A 42 13.60 3.78 -4.60
N ALA A 43 12.63 3.61 -5.49
CA ALA A 43 11.20 3.74 -5.20
C ALA A 43 10.60 2.43 -4.65
N TRP A 44 9.74 2.56 -3.63
CA TRP A 44 8.94 1.43 -3.15
C TRP A 44 7.80 1.12 -4.11
N LYS A 45 7.60 -0.19 -4.35
CA LYS A 45 6.45 -0.75 -5.05
C LYS A 45 5.59 -1.52 -4.06
N ILE A 46 4.29 -1.28 -4.13
CA ILE A 46 3.28 -1.84 -3.22
C ILE A 46 2.34 -2.68 -4.08
N PRO A 47 2.34 -4.02 -3.96
CA PRO A 47 1.46 -4.84 -4.76
C PRO A 47 -0.01 -4.63 -4.37
N ASP A 48 -0.92 -4.83 -5.32
CA ASP A 48 -2.36 -4.72 -5.15
C ASP A 48 -2.89 -5.50 -3.94
N PHE A 49 -2.48 -6.76 -3.79
CA PHE A 49 -2.90 -7.62 -2.67
C PHE A 49 -2.52 -7.02 -1.31
N ALA A 50 -1.46 -6.23 -1.21
CA ALA A 50 -1.04 -5.60 0.04
C ALA A 50 -1.98 -4.45 0.43
N ILE A 51 -2.50 -3.71 -0.57
CA ILE A 51 -3.51 -2.67 -0.36
C ILE A 51 -4.81 -3.32 0.11
N GLU A 52 -5.26 -4.37 -0.57
CA GLU A 52 -6.48 -5.09 -0.22
C GLU A 52 -6.43 -5.70 1.19
N ASP A 53 -5.31 -6.35 1.53
CA ASP A 53 -5.08 -6.95 2.85
C ASP A 53 -5.12 -5.89 3.96
N TYR A 54 -4.48 -4.74 3.72
CA TYR A 54 -4.52 -3.60 4.63
C TYR A 54 -5.95 -3.06 4.81
N MET A 55 -6.70 -2.86 3.72
CA MET A 55 -8.09 -2.39 3.79
C MET A 55 -8.96 -3.37 4.58
N ARG A 56 -8.87 -4.67 4.30
CA ARG A 56 -9.63 -5.72 5.01
C ARG A 56 -9.32 -5.75 6.50
N THR A 57 -8.06 -5.61 6.88
CA THR A 57 -7.64 -5.63 8.29
C THR A 57 -8.16 -4.40 9.05
N ASN A 58 -8.18 -3.23 8.42
CA ASN A 58 -8.69 -2.00 9.05
C ASN A 58 -10.22 -1.92 9.06
N LEU A 59 -10.92 -2.46 8.05
CA LEU A 59 -12.38 -2.53 8.02
C LEU A 59 -12.94 -3.38 9.17
N LYS A 60 -12.29 -4.52 9.48
CA LYS A 60 -12.69 -5.36 10.62
C LYS A 60 -12.61 -4.65 11.97
N LYS A 61 -11.83 -3.58 12.08
CA LYS A 61 -11.67 -2.82 13.33
C LYS A 61 -12.90 -1.95 13.68
N TYR A 62 -13.78 -1.70 12.72
CA TYR A 62 -14.97 -0.85 12.88
C TYR A 62 -16.30 -1.61 12.74
N ALA A 63 -16.26 -2.93 12.55
CA ALA A 63 -17.45 -3.77 12.36
C ALA A 63 -17.98 -4.36 13.67
N HIS A 64 -17.87 -3.61 14.79
CA HIS A 64 -18.32 -4.03 16.12
C HIS A 64 -19.66 -3.41 16.50
#